data_AF-A0ABD5YQV6-F1
#
_entry.id   AF-A0ABD5YQV6-F1
#
_cell.length_a   1.000
_cell.length_b   1.000
_cell.length_c   1.000
_cell.angle_alpha   90.00
_cell.angle_beta   90.00
_cell.angle_gamma   90.00
#
_symmetry.space_group_name_H-M   'P 1'
#
loop_
_entity.id
_entity.type
_entity.pdbx_description
1 polymer ?
#
loop_
_entity_poly.entity_id
_entity_poly.type
_entity_poly.pdbx_seq_one_letter_code
_entity_poly.pdbx_strand_id
1 'polypeptide(L)'
;MSLLPLREEVQVSPNEPRLFNLDSDAADKAFKTLTASTTRAVLSIIYEYPATPSDIRDEVETSIQNVHYHLEKLEAAGLIEPAGVGYSEKGTKMTLYAPANEALVLFAGQEPTYHQLRELFS
;
A
#
# COMPACT_ATOMS: atom_id res chain seq x y z
N MET A 1 -14.95 -29.49 12.99
CA MET A 1 -14.84 -28.01 13.13
C MET A 1 -13.48 -27.64 12.61
N SER A 2 -13.41 -26.94 11.47
CA SER A 2 -12.12 -26.51 10.91
C SER A 2 -11.72 -25.22 11.62
N LEU A 3 -10.63 -25.28 12.39
CA LEU A 3 -9.97 -24.09 12.91
C LEU A 3 -9.19 -23.50 11.73
N LEU A 4 -9.79 -22.52 11.05
CA LEU A 4 -9.05 -21.66 10.14
C LEU A 4 -7.86 -21.10 10.95
N PRO A 5 -6.66 -21.03 10.37
CA PRO A 5 -5.59 -20.25 10.98
C PRO A 5 -6.17 -18.86 11.20
N LEU A 6 -6.26 -18.44 12.46
CA LEU A 6 -6.43 -17.04 12.81
C LEU A 6 -5.36 -16.35 11.97
N ARG A 7 -5.75 -15.47 11.03
CA ARG A 7 -4.79 -14.50 10.49
C ARG A 7 -4.13 -13.95 11.74
N GLU A 8 -2.86 -14.27 11.99
CA GLU A 8 -2.10 -13.59 13.04
C GLU A 8 -2.42 -12.13 12.80
N GLU A 9 -3.02 -11.48 13.79
CA GLU A 9 -3.39 -10.08 13.70
C GLU A 9 -2.08 -9.35 13.42
N VAL A 10 -1.78 -9.16 12.13
CA VAL A 10 -0.61 -8.43 11.71
C VAL A 10 -0.92 -7.03 12.18
N GLN A 11 -0.33 -6.67 13.32
CA GLN A 11 -0.40 -5.33 13.87
C GLN A 11 0.45 -4.43 12.97
N VAL A 12 -0.08 -4.13 11.79
CA VAL A 12 0.41 -3.04 10.99
C VAL A 12 -0.03 -1.79 11.73
N SER A 13 0.92 -1.12 12.36
CA SER A 13 0.75 0.27 12.78
C SER A 13 1.32 1.11 11.65
N PRO A 14 0.52 1.45 10.61
CA PRO A 14 1.04 2.25 9.51
C PRO A 14 1.58 3.56 10.10
N ASN A 15 2.73 4.02 9.58
CA ASN A 15 3.37 5.26 10.04
C ASN A 15 2.43 6.47 9.84
N GLU A 16 2.79 7.62 10.41
CA GLU A 16 2.13 8.92 10.17
C GLU A 16 1.77 9.13 8.69
N PRO A 17 0.69 9.88 8.40
CA PRO A 17 0.34 10.29 7.05
C PRO A 17 1.55 10.83 6.29
N ARG A 18 1.72 10.39 5.04
CA ARG A 18 2.80 10.84 4.18
C ARG A 18 2.35 12.03 3.36
N LEU A 19 2.93 13.20 3.64
CA LEU A 19 2.69 14.42 2.89
C LEU A 19 3.65 14.49 1.69
N PHE A 20 3.08 14.72 0.51
CA PHE A 20 3.80 14.91 -0.74
C PHE A 20 3.57 16.34 -1.24
N ASN A 21 4.64 17.15 -1.26
CA ASN A 21 4.61 18.43 -1.97
C ASN A 21 4.62 18.15 -3.48
N LEU A 22 3.73 18.78 -4.25
CA LEU A 22 3.59 18.57 -5.69
C LEU A 22 4.90 18.76 -6.47
N ASP A 23 5.82 19.60 -6.00
CA ASP A 23 7.10 19.89 -6.65
C ASP A 23 8.25 18.98 -6.19
N SER A 24 7.98 18.01 -5.30
CA SER A 24 9.01 17.14 -4.75
C SER A 24 9.27 15.90 -5.62
N ASP A 25 10.52 15.44 -5.65
CA ASP A 25 10.92 14.18 -6.32
C ASP A 25 10.12 12.96 -5.81
N ALA A 26 9.73 12.98 -4.53
CA ALA A 26 8.91 11.94 -3.93
C ALA A 26 7.49 11.90 -4.51
N ALA A 27 6.86 13.07 -4.73
CA ALA A 27 5.56 13.15 -5.39
C ALA A 27 5.66 12.68 -6.84
N ASP A 28 6.73 13.09 -7.52
CA ASP A 28 7.03 12.71 -8.89
C ASP A 28 7.11 11.17 -9.07
N LYS A 29 7.78 10.49 -8.14
CA LYS A 29 7.85 9.02 -8.09
C LYS A 29 6.50 8.38 -7.82
N ALA A 30 5.75 8.90 -6.84
CA ALA A 30 4.41 8.41 -6.53
C ALA A 30 3.47 8.54 -7.75
N PHE A 31 3.48 9.68 -8.44
CA PHE A 31 2.68 9.90 -9.64
C PHE A 31 3.00 8.94 -10.77
N LYS A 32 4.29 8.75 -11.08
CA LYS A 32 4.74 7.78 -12.10
C LYS A 32 4.23 6.37 -11.79
N THR A 33 4.27 5.96 -10.53
CA THR A 33 3.76 4.66 -10.08
C THR A 33 2.23 4.56 -10.23
N LEU A 34 1.50 5.59 -9.80
CA LEU A 34 0.03 5.62 -9.74
C LEU A 34 -0.65 5.97 -11.07
N THR A 35 0.08 6.07 -12.17
CA THR A 35 -0.48 6.31 -13.52
C THR A 35 -1.47 5.23 -13.95
N ALA A 36 -1.13 3.96 -13.73
CA ALA A 36 -1.97 2.82 -14.12
C ALA A 36 -3.13 2.61 -13.14
N SER A 37 -4.34 2.41 -13.67
CA SER A 37 -5.54 2.11 -12.89
C SER A 37 -5.38 0.87 -12.02
N THR A 38 -4.75 -0.18 -12.55
CA THR A 38 -4.48 -1.41 -11.79
C THR A 38 -3.55 -1.15 -10.61
N THR A 39 -2.53 -0.29 -10.74
CA THR A 39 -1.70 0.09 -9.58
C THR A 39 -2.54 0.73 -8.48
N ARG A 40 -3.45 1.65 -8.86
CA ARG A 40 -4.33 2.33 -7.90
C ARG A 40 -5.31 1.37 -7.24
N ALA A 41 -5.85 0.41 -7.98
CA ALA A 41 -6.74 -0.61 -7.44
C ALA A 41 -6.01 -1.53 -6.44
N VAL A 42 -4.82 -2.02 -6.79
CA VAL A 42 -3.96 -2.79 -5.87
C VAL A 42 -3.67 -2.02 -4.59
N LEU A 43 -3.30 -0.73 -4.71
CA LEU A 43 -3.06 0.12 -3.55
C LEU A 43 -4.31 0.29 -2.68
N SER A 44 -5.48 0.50 -3.30
CA SER A 44 -6.75 0.67 -2.59
C SER A 44 -7.09 -0.55 -1.74
N ILE A 45 -6.95 -1.76 -2.29
CA ILE A 45 -7.19 -3.02 -1.58
C ILE A 45 -6.28 -3.11 -0.35
N ILE A 46 -4.99 -2.81 -0.51
CA ILE A 46 -4.01 -2.86 0.59
C ILE A 46 -4.34 -1.86 1.71
N TYR A 47 -4.93 -0.70 1.37
CA TYR A 47 -5.41 0.28 2.36
C TYR A 47 -6.70 -0.14 3.07
N GLU A 48 -7.53 -0.98 2.46
CA GLU A 48 -8.70 -1.57 3.14
C GLU A 48 -8.28 -2.67 4.12
N TYR A 49 -7.33 -3.52 3.72
CA TYR A 49 -6.71 -4.52 4.58
C TYR A 49 -5.37 -5.03 4.02
N PRO A 50 -4.43 -5.43 4.89
CA PRO A 50 -3.24 -6.14 4.44
C PRO A 50 -3.59 -7.39 3.63
N ALA A 51 -2.97 -7.55 2.47
CA ALA A 51 -3.39 -8.54 1.47
C ALA A 51 -2.20 -9.27 0.85
N THR A 52 -2.40 -10.55 0.50
CA THR A 52 -1.43 -11.32 -0.27
C THR A 52 -1.59 -11.08 -1.78
N PRO A 53 -0.59 -11.40 -2.61
CA PRO A 53 -0.74 -11.32 -4.06
C PRO A 53 -1.93 -12.13 -4.61
N SER A 54 -2.27 -13.27 -3.98
CA SER A 54 -3.45 -14.04 -4.38
C SER A 54 -4.77 -13.35 -4.04
N ASP A 55 -4.88 -12.77 -2.83
CA ASP A 55 -6.10 -12.04 -2.43
C ASP A 55 -6.35 -10.88 -3.41
N ILE A 56 -5.30 -10.09 -3.67
CA ILE A 56 -5.36 -8.97 -4.61
C ILE A 56 -5.77 -9.45 -6.01
N ARG A 57 -5.14 -10.52 -6.52
CA ARG A 57 -5.46 -11.07 -7.86
C ARG A 57 -6.94 -11.38 -8.00
N ASP A 58 -7.53 -11.97 -6.96
CA ASP A 58 -8.92 -12.43 -6.97
C ASP A 58 -9.91 -11.25 -6.96
N GLU A 59 -9.48 -10.08 -6.49
CA GLU A 59 -10.29 -8.84 -6.48
C GLU A 59 -10.11 -7.96 -7.72
N VAL A 60 -8.89 -7.81 -8.26
CA VAL A 60 -8.64 -7.01 -9.48
C VAL A 60 -8.76 -7.82 -10.78
N GLU A 61 -9.12 -9.10 -10.69
CA GLU A 61 -9.36 -10.02 -11.82
C GLU A 61 -8.24 -9.99 -12.90
N THR A 62 -7.00 -9.95 -12.44
CA THR A 62 -5.81 -9.85 -13.30
C THR A 62 -4.90 -11.06 -13.12
N SER A 63 -3.79 -11.15 -13.86
CA SER A 63 -2.83 -12.23 -13.66
C SER A 63 -2.01 -12.03 -12.38
N ILE A 64 -1.60 -13.12 -11.74
CA ILE A 64 -0.74 -13.05 -10.55
C ILE A 64 0.59 -12.35 -10.85
N GLN A 65 1.13 -12.51 -12.06
CA GLN A 65 2.34 -11.82 -12.50
C GLN A 65 2.13 -10.31 -12.60
N ASN A 66 0.96 -9.87 -13.06
CA ASN A 66 0.62 -8.46 -13.13
C ASN A 66 0.45 -7.87 -11.72
N VAL A 67 -0.15 -8.62 -10.78
CA VAL A 67 -0.19 -8.23 -9.36
C VAL A 67 1.22 -8.05 -8.80
N HIS A 68 2.12 -9.03 -9.00
CA HIS A 68 3.51 -8.92 -8.55
C HIS A 68 4.22 -7.68 -9.12
N TYR A 69 4.06 -7.41 -10.42
CA TYR A 69 4.61 -6.21 -11.05
C TYR A 69 4.12 -4.92 -10.38
N HIS A 70 2.82 -4.83 -10.07
CA HIS A 70 2.27 -3.65 -9.40
C HIS A 70 2.71 -3.53 -7.93
N LEU A 71 2.81 -4.64 -7.21
CA LEU A 71 3.35 -4.68 -5.84
C LEU A 71 4.79 -4.18 -5.79
N GLU A 72 5.66 -4.69 -6.67
CA GLU A 72 7.06 -4.25 -6.75
C GLU A 72 7.17 -2.75 -7.03
N LYS A 73 6.32 -2.19 -7.91
CA LYS A 73 6.29 -0.75 -8.18
C LYS A 73 5.83 0.09 -7.00
N LEU A 74 4.83 -0.39 -6.25
CA LEU A 74 4.31 0.29 -5.07
C LEU A 74 5.32 0.25 -3.92
N GLU A 75 5.94 -0.91 -3.68
CA GLU A 75 6.99 -1.11 -2.67
C GLU A 75 8.21 -0.25 -3.00
N ALA A 76 8.66 -0.24 -4.27
CA ALA A 76 9.76 0.60 -4.69
C ALA A 76 9.47 2.10 -4.51
N ALA A 77 8.21 2.53 -4.56
CA ALA A 77 7.79 3.90 -4.27
C ALA A 77 7.62 4.19 -2.76
N GLY A 78 7.74 3.17 -1.91
CA GLY A 78 7.51 3.25 -0.47
C GLY A 78 6.05 3.57 -0.13
N LEU A 79 5.11 3.08 -0.94
CA LEU A 79 3.67 3.25 -0.69
C LEU A 79 3.07 2.08 0.07
N ILE A 80 3.72 0.92 -0.03
CA ILE A 80 3.40 -0.32 0.69
C ILE A 80 4.69 -0.95 1.20
N GLU A 81 4.55 -1.91 2.11
CA GLU A 81 5.66 -2.68 2.64
C GLU A 81 5.27 -4.14 2.94
N PRO A 82 6.23 -5.08 2.96
CA PRO A 82 6.02 -6.41 3.50
C PRO A 82 5.67 -6.34 4.99
N ALA A 83 4.51 -6.86 5.35
CA ALA A 83 3.98 -6.82 6.71
C ALA A 83 3.95 -8.19 7.39
N GLY A 84 4.27 -9.27 6.66
CA GLY A 84 4.31 -10.61 7.24
C GLY A 84 4.09 -11.70 6.20
N VAL A 85 3.56 -12.83 6.67
CA VAL A 85 3.28 -14.00 5.84
C VAL A 85 1.79 -14.31 5.89
N GLY A 86 1.14 -14.27 4.73
CA GLY A 86 -0.19 -14.84 4.53
C GLY A 86 -0.12 -16.21 3.84
N TYR A 87 -1.29 -16.78 3.59
CA TYR A 87 -1.44 -18.08 2.94
C TYR A 87 -2.48 -18.00 1.84
N SER A 88 -2.19 -18.58 0.67
CA SER A 88 -3.19 -18.75 -0.38
C SER A 88 -4.24 -19.80 0.01
N GLU A 89 -5.32 -19.92 -0.77
CA GLU A 89 -6.31 -20.99 -0.61
C GLU A 89 -5.71 -22.41 -0.58
N LYS A 90 -4.58 -22.61 -1.28
CA LYS A 90 -3.85 -23.89 -1.34
C LYS A 90 -2.85 -24.05 -0.18
N GLY A 91 -2.86 -23.15 0.80
CA GLY A 91 -1.94 -23.15 1.93
C GLY A 91 -0.51 -22.78 1.57
N THR A 92 -0.27 -22.15 0.42
CA THR A 92 1.08 -21.70 0.05
C THR A 92 1.41 -20.41 0.79
N LYS A 93 2.55 -20.37 1.49
CA LYS A 93 3.04 -19.14 2.13
C LYS A 93 3.31 -18.06 1.09
N MET A 94 2.81 -16.85 1.34
CA MET A 94 3.00 -15.68 0.49
C MET A 94 3.25 -14.46 1.36
N THR A 95 3.98 -13.48 0.84
CA THR A 95 4.16 -12.19 1.53
C THR A 95 2.81 -11.51 1.70
N LEU A 96 2.54 -11.02 2.90
CA LEU A 96 1.44 -10.10 3.16
C LEU A 96 1.95 -8.67 2.98
N TYR A 97 1.26 -7.84 2.21
CA TYR A 97 1.60 -6.44 2.01
C TYR A 97 0.62 -5.54 2.75
N ALA A 98 1.12 -4.44 3.31
CA ALA A 98 0.31 -3.44 4.00
C ALA A 98 0.73 -2.01 3.60
N PRO A 99 -0.09 -0.99 3.91
CA PRO A 99 0.29 0.39 3.69
C PRO A 99 1.55 0.75 4.49
N ALA A 100 2.50 1.43 3.85
CA ALA A 100 3.69 1.95 4.56
C ALA A 100 3.36 3.20 5.41
N ASN A 101 2.23 3.84 5.13
CA ASN A 101 1.75 5.07 5.76
C ASN A 101 0.23 4.99 5.95
N GLU A 102 -0.28 5.69 6.96
CA GLU A 102 -1.71 5.71 7.29
C GLU A 102 -2.55 6.37 6.18
N ALA A 103 -1.97 7.37 5.51
CA ALA A 103 -2.57 8.06 4.38
C ALA A 103 -1.50 8.63 3.45
N LEU A 104 -1.89 8.91 2.20
CA LEU A 104 -1.10 9.67 1.24
C LEU A 104 -1.80 11.01 1.00
N VAL A 105 -1.14 12.12 1.32
CA VAL A 105 -1.70 13.47 1.19
C VAL A 105 -0.87 14.27 0.19
N LEU A 106 -1.49 14.69 -0.91
CA LEU A 106 -0.87 15.59 -1.88
C LEU A 106 -1.27 17.02 -1.57
N PHE A 107 -0.29 17.91 -1.53
CA PHE A 107 -0.53 19.33 -1.30
C PHE A 107 0.30 20.20 -2.23
N ALA A 108 -0.23 21.40 -2.50
CA ALA A 108 0.46 22.45 -3.21
C ALA A 108 0.39 23.72 -2.35
N GLY A 109 1.53 24.27 -1.98
CA GLY A 109 1.57 25.43 -1.11
C GLY A 109 2.99 25.87 -0.76
N GLN A 110 3.11 27.02 -0.13
CA GLN A 110 4.39 27.53 0.37
C GLN A 110 4.78 26.82 1.68
N GLU A 111 6.06 26.82 2.06
CA GLU A 111 6.61 26.19 3.28
C GLU A 111 5.78 26.39 4.57
N PRO A 112 5.22 27.56 4.89
CA PRO A 112 4.35 27.73 6.06
C PRO A 112 3.13 26.80 6.07
N THR A 113 2.62 26.43 4.90
CA THR A 113 1.50 25.50 4.72
C THR A 113 1.91 24.06 5.07
N TYR A 114 3.14 23.65 4.73
CA TYR A 114 3.63 22.30 5.03
C TYR A 114 3.73 22.04 6.54
N HIS A 115 4.27 23.00 7.29
CA HIS A 115 4.35 22.90 8.75
C HIS A 115 2.97 22.76 9.40
N GLN A 116 2.00 23.57 8.97
CA GLN A 116 0.62 23.48 9.44
C GLN A 116 -0.03 22.14 9.10
N LEU A 117 0.19 21.63 7.88
CA LEU A 117 -0.31 20.32 7.48
C LEU A 117 0.33 19.20 8.29
N ARG A 118 1.65 19.25 8.57
CA ARG A 118 2.27 18.25 9.45
C ARG A 118 1.65 18.27 10.85
N GLU A 119 1.47 19.45 11.46
CA GLU A 119 0.84 19.58 12.78
C GLU A 119 -0.58 18.99 12.82
N LEU A 120 -1.35 19.08 11.72
CA LEU A 120 -2.69 18.47 11.63
C LEU A 120 -2.69 16.94 11.62
N PHE A 121 -1.58 16.32 11.21
CA PHE A 121 -1.43 14.86 11.08
C PHE A 121 -0.47 14.26 12.12
N SER A 122 -0.02 15.06 13.10
CA SER A 122 0.89 14.65 14.19
C SER A 122 0.13 14.24 15.45
#